data_AF-A0A2H0BDH5-F1
#
_entry.id   AF-A0A2H0BDH5-F1
#
_cell.length_a   1.000
_cell.length_b   1.000
_cell.length_c   1.000
_cell.angle_alpha   90.00
_cell.angle_beta   90.00
_cell.angle_gamma   90.00
#
_symmetry.space_group_name_H-M   'P 1'
#
loop_
_entity.id
_entity.type
_entity.pdbx_description
1 polymer ?
#
loop_
_entity_poly.entity_id
_entity_poly.type
_entity_poly.pdbx_seq_one_letter_code
_entity_poly.pdbx_strand_id
1 'polypeptide(L)'
;MGMQMQGTMQNNTGDHNMNMMGNGQMMPNSQMVATGDSIEWEEGDSAMMNAMSNPDMMKWVIEDEDTGKQNMDIDWKFKVGDKVKIKITNDPNSAHPMQHPIHFHGQRFLVLSTNGKPNDNLVWKDTTLIPNGDIVELLVEMTNPGEWMAHCHIAEHLEANMMFGFTVES
;
A
#
# COMPACT_ATOMS: atom_id res chain seq x y z
N MET A 1 -8.85 -4.40 -13.05
CA MET A 1 -8.48 -5.10 -11.80
C MET A 1 -8.50 -4.09 -10.68
N GLY A 2 -8.94 -4.52 -9.50
CA GLY A 2 -8.92 -3.72 -8.26
C GLY A 2 -7.86 -4.23 -7.29
N MET A 3 -7.15 -3.32 -6.63
CA MET A 3 -6.27 -3.62 -5.50
C MET A 3 -6.69 -2.80 -4.29
N GLN A 4 -6.78 -3.43 -3.13
CA GLN A 4 -6.94 -2.77 -1.85
C GLN A 4 -5.67 -2.93 -1.02
N MET A 5 -5.28 -1.88 -0.30
CA MET A 5 -4.08 -1.87 0.55
C MET A 5 -4.45 -1.51 1.99
N GLN A 6 -3.86 -2.23 2.94
CA GLN A 6 -4.08 -1.99 4.37
C GLN A 6 -2.95 -2.53 5.24
N GLY A 7 -2.69 -1.87 6.37
CA GLY A 7 -1.85 -2.39 7.47
C GLY A 7 -2.66 -3.19 8.48
N THR A 8 -2.14 -4.33 8.92
CA THR A 8 -2.74 -5.17 9.97
C THR A 8 -1.75 -5.41 11.11
N MET A 9 -2.23 -5.33 12.35
CA MET A 9 -1.43 -5.66 13.55
C MET A 9 -1.43 -7.18 13.76
N GLN A 10 -0.24 -7.76 13.96
CA GLN A 10 -0.10 -9.18 14.28
C GLN A 10 -0.13 -9.40 15.80
N ASN A 11 -1.17 -10.08 16.30
CA ASN A 11 -1.23 -10.46 17.72
C ASN A 11 -0.21 -11.57 18.01
N ASN A 12 0.92 -11.21 18.60
CA ASN A 12 1.90 -12.20 19.06
C ASN A 12 1.41 -12.81 20.39
N THR A 13 0.67 -13.91 20.33
CA THR A 13 0.40 -14.75 21.51
C THR A 13 1.58 -15.71 21.70
N GLY A 14 2.71 -15.17 22.14
CA GLY A 14 3.93 -15.89 22.46
C GLY A 14 4.59 -15.25 23.66
N ASP A 15 4.44 -15.90 24.81
CA ASP A 15 5.01 -15.56 26.10
C ASP A 15 6.52 -15.26 25.99
N HIS A 16 6.93 -14.00 26.19
CA HIS A 16 7.95 -13.58 27.15
C HIS A 16 8.31 -12.09 26.96
N ASN A 17 8.25 -11.36 28.08
CA ASN A 17 8.74 -10.00 28.29
C ASN A 17 7.83 -8.85 27.82
N MET A 18 6.75 -8.67 28.59
CA MET A 18 6.04 -7.39 28.71
C MET A 18 7.03 -6.30 29.17
N ASN A 19 7.61 -5.55 28.24
CA ASN A 19 8.08 -4.20 28.57
C ASN A 19 6.84 -3.32 28.72
N MET A 20 6.36 -3.27 29.96
CA MET A 20 5.44 -2.25 30.46
C MET A 20 5.91 -0.88 29.96
N MET A 21 5.13 -0.24 29.10
CA MET A 21 5.24 1.19 28.90
C MET A 21 4.92 1.86 30.23
N GLY A 22 5.89 2.60 30.78
CA GLY A 22 5.65 3.50 31.89
C GLY A 22 4.73 4.63 31.45
N ASN A 23 3.42 4.36 31.48
CA ASN A 23 2.34 5.26 31.92
C ASN A 23 0.91 4.86 31.52
N GLY A 24 0.62 3.63 31.08
CA GLY A 24 -0.73 3.05 31.17
C GLY A 24 -1.92 3.90 30.68
N GLN A 25 -1.74 4.81 29.73
CA GLN A 25 -2.81 5.67 29.21
C GLN A 25 -3.27 5.13 27.85
N MET A 26 -4.46 4.55 27.84
CA MET A 26 -5.23 4.32 26.62
C MET A 26 -5.78 5.67 26.14
N MET A 27 -5.43 6.07 24.92
CA MET A 27 -5.96 7.30 24.32
C MET A 27 -7.44 7.12 23.93
N PRO A 28 -8.33 8.09 24.26
CA PRO A 28 -9.74 8.02 23.90
C PRO A 28 -9.95 8.31 22.41
N ASN A 29 -10.94 7.64 21.82
CA ASN A 29 -11.33 7.63 20.40
C ASN A 29 -11.79 8.99 19.81
N SER A 30 -11.60 10.11 20.52
CA SER A 30 -12.16 11.42 20.19
C SER A 30 -11.18 12.40 19.56
N GLN A 31 -9.94 11.98 19.26
CA GLN A 31 -8.93 12.82 18.59
C GLN A 31 -8.63 12.38 17.14
N MET A 32 -9.30 11.34 16.65
CA MET A 32 -9.33 10.95 15.23
C MET A 32 -10.20 11.92 14.41
N VAL A 33 -10.05 13.24 14.58
CA VAL A 33 -10.60 14.20 13.63
C VAL A 33 -9.52 14.39 12.59
N ALA A 34 -9.67 13.69 11.46
CA ALA A 34 -8.96 14.01 10.24
C ALA A 34 -9.32 15.46 9.86
N THR A 35 -8.48 16.40 10.29
CA THR A 35 -8.44 17.72 9.66
C THR A 35 -8.09 17.47 8.20
N GLY A 36 -8.77 18.13 7.28
CA GLY A 36 -8.62 17.95 5.83
C GLY A 36 -7.28 18.43 5.27
N ASP A 37 -6.21 18.33 6.07
CA ASP A 37 -4.83 18.57 5.70
C ASP A 37 -4.18 17.25 5.27
N SER A 38 -3.17 17.34 4.43
CA SER A 38 -2.34 16.20 4.05
C SER A 38 -1.77 15.56 5.32
N ILE A 39 -1.85 14.22 5.42
CA ILE A 39 -1.15 13.49 6.48
C ILE A 39 0.35 13.67 6.22
N GLU A 40 0.96 14.59 6.97
CA GLU A 40 2.39 14.82 6.97
C GLU A 40 3.09 13.78 7.85
N TRP A 41 4.19 13.25 7.34
CA TRP A 41 4.85 12.04 7.83
C TRP A 41 5.59 12.19 9.14
N GLU A 42 5.94 13.42 9.47
CA GLU A 42 6.75 13.75 10.64
C GLU A 42 5.92 14.43 11.74
N GLU A 43 4.60 14.52 11.57
CA GLU A 43 3.76 15.27 12.49
C GLU A 43 2.78 14.38 13.27
N GLY A 44 2.63 14.72 14.54
CA GLY A 44 1.63 14.12 15.43
C GLY A 44 1.77 12.61 15.62
N ASP A 45 0.63 11.92 15.57
CA ASP A 45 0.50 10.51 15.94
C ASP A 45 1.09 9.56 14.88
N SER A 46 1.21 10.00 13.63
CA SER A 46 1.79 9.22 12.52
C SER A 46 3.28 8.89 12.74
N ALA A 47 4.04 9.82 13.33
CA ALA A 47 5.45 9.63 13.63
C ALA A 47 5.67 8.54 14.69
N MET A 48 4.82 8.49 15.72
CA MET A 48 4.90 7.44 16.75
C MET A 48 4.51 6.08 16.18
N MET A 49 3.44 6.00 15.38
CA MET A 49 3.03 4.75 14.75
C MET A 49 4.10 4.23 13.79
N ASN A 50 4.74 5.09 12.99
CA ASN A 50 5.88 4.73 12.14
C ASN A 50 7.05 4.18 12.94
N ALA A 51 7.42 4.83 14.05
CA ALA A 51 8.53 4.38 14.90
C ALA A 51 8.27 3.03 15.60
N MET A 52 7.00 2.67 15.81
CA MET A 52 6.61 1.39 16.39
C MET A 52 6.41 0.28 15.36
N SER A 53 6.29 0.62 14.07
CA SER A 53 6.15 -0.35 12.98
C SER A 53 7.44 -1.15 12.79
N ASN A 54 7.36 -2.46 12.98
CA ASN A 54 8.40 -3.40 12.60
C ASN A 54 7.77 -4.64 11.93
N PRO A 55 8.54 -5.42 11.16
CA PRO A 55 8.03 -6.60 10.45
C PRO A 55 7.45 -7.69 11.37
N ASP A 56 7.77 -7.69 12.66
CA ASP A 56 7.25 -8.67 13.63
C ASP A 56 5.87 -8.28 14.17
N MET A 57 5.52 -7.00 14.16
CA MET A 57 4.26 -6.47 14.70
C MET A 57 3.26 -6.04 13.62
N MET A 58 3.75 -5.64 12.45
CA MET A 58 2.93 -5.14 11.35
C MET A 58 3.07 -6.04 10.13
N LYS A 59 1.92 -6.43 9.57
CA LYS A 59 1.85 -7.07 8.26
C LYS A 59 1.03 -6.20 7.33
N TRP A 60 1.63 -5.84 6.20
CA TRP A 60 0.91 -5.15 5.15
C TRP A 60 0.23 -6.15 4.23
N VAL A 61 -0.97 -5.78 3.79
CA VAL A 61 -1.79 -6.58 2.89
C VAL A 61 -2.08 -5.74 1.65
N ILE A 62 -1.73 -6.30 0.51
CA ILE A 62 -2.27 -5.96 -0.80
C ILE A 62 -3.24 -7.08 -1.15
N GLU A 63 -4.50 -6.74 -1.38
CA GLU A 63 -5.55 -7.69 -1.77
C GLU A 63 -6.02 -7.38 -3.20
N ASP A 64 -6.12 -8.41 -4.02
CA ASP A 64 -6.84 -8.34 -5.30
C ASP A 64 -8.35 -8.41 -5.02
N GLU A 65 -9.04 -7.28 -5.20
CA GLU A 65 -10.49 -7.16 -4.92
C GLU A 65 -11.33 -8.14 -5.77
N ASP A 66 -10.82 -8.57 -6.93
CA ASP A 66 -11.56 -9.46 -7.83
C ASP A 66 -11.47 -10.93 -7.38
N THR A 67 -10.38 -11.33 -6.71
CA THR A 67 -10.12 -12.73 -6.34
C THR A 67 -10.01 -13.00 -4.84
N GLY A 68 -9.85 -11.97 -4.02
CA GLY A 68 -9.58 -12.06 -2.57
C GLY A 68 -8.20 -12.61 -2.24
N LYS A 69 -7.32 -12.80 -3.23
CA LYS A 69 -5.94 -13.24 -3.02
C LYS A 69 -5.11 -12.09 -2.46
N GLN A 70 -4.18 -12.42 -1.57
CA GLN A 70 -3.38 -11.42 -0.85
C GLN A 70 -1.89 -11.60 -1.11
N ASN A 71 -1.17 -10.50 -1.26
CA ASN A 71 0.29 -10.44 -1.41
C ASN A 71 0.79 -11.48 -2.43
N MET A 72 1.68 -12.38 -2.02
CA MET A 72 2.29 -13.38 -2.90
C MET A 72 1.33 -14.47 -3.41
N ASP A 73 0.10 -14.54 -2.91
CA ASP A 73 -0.93 -15.44 -3.44
C ASP A 73 -1.62 -14.87 -4.70
N ILE A 74 -1.45 -13.57 -4.96
CA ILE A 74 -1.88 -12.90 -6.20
C ILE A 74 -1.07 -13.49 -7.36
N ASP A 75 -1.76 -13.93 -8.41
CA ASP A 75 -1.18 -14.58 -9.59
C ASP A 75 -1.67 -13.90 -10.86
N TRP A 76 -1.32 -12.62 -11.01
CA TRP A 76 -1.67 -11.85 -12.19
C TRP A 76 -0.79 -12.25 -13.38
N LYS A 77 -1.42 -12.45 -14.53
CA LYS A 77 -0.77 -12.85 -15.78
C LYS A 77 -1.23 -11.95 -16.92
N PHE A 78 -0.25 -11.38 -17.60
CA PHE A 78 -0.45 -10.49 -18.74
C PHE A 78 0.35 -10.98 -19.94
N LYS A 79 0.09 -10.37 -21.08
CA LYS A 79 0.88 -10.52 -22.30
C LYS A 79 1.55 -9.21 -22.68
N VAL A 80 2.69 -9.29 -23.35
CA VAL A 80 3.32 -8.11 -23.96
C VAL A 80 2.31 -7.42 -24.88
N GLY A 81 2.15 -6.11 -24.70
CA GLY A 81 1.20 -5.27 -25.42
C GLY A 81 -0.10 -5.00 -24.66
N ASP A 82 -0.37 -5.72 -23.56
CA ASP A 82 -1.53 -5.45 -22.72
C ASP A 82 -1.47 -4.04 -22.12
N LYS A 83 -2.61 -3.35 -22.16
CA LYS A 83 -2.83 -2.06 -21.50
C LYS A 83 -3.88 -2.25 -20.44
N VAL A 84 -3.44 -2.20 -19.20
CA VAL A 84 -4.21 -2.66 -18.06
C VAL A 84 -4.58 -1.48 -17.19
N LYS A 85 -5.88 -1.31 -16.93
CA LYS A 85 -6.35 -0.38 -15.91
C LYS A 85 -6.36 -1.06 -14.54
N ILE A 86 -5.66 -0.46 -13.59
CA ILE A 86 -5.58 -0.92 -12.20
C ILE A 86 -6.10 0.20 -11.31
N LYS A 87 -7.13 -0.10 -10.52
CA LYS A 87 -7.66 0.81 -9.50
C LYS A 87 -7.08 0.40 -8.16
N ILE A 88 -6.40 1.31 -7.47
CA ILE A 88 -5.78 1.08 -6.17
C ILE A 88 -6.53 1.86 -5.11
N THR A 89 -7.04 1.18 -4.10
CA THR A 89 -7.73 1.74 -2.93
C THR A 89 -6.79 1.64 -1.73
N ASN A 90 -6.53 2.75 -1.05
CA ASN A 90 -5.80 2.76 0.22
C ASN A 90 -6.79 2.91 1.39
N ASP A 91 -6.96 1.88 2.21
CA ASP A 91 -8.00 1.86 3.26
C ASP A 91 -7.68 2.84 4.40
N PRO A 92 -8.50 3.89 4.61
CA PRO A 92 -8.26 4.86 5.68
C PRO A 92 -8.53 4.30 7.08
N ASN A 93 -9.14 3.12 7.19
CA ASN A 93 -9.48 2.48 8.46
C ASN A 93 -8.49 1.37 8.82
N SER A 94 -7.38 1.22 8.09
CA SER A 94 -6.37 0.24 8.42
C SER A 94 -5.73 0.51 9.77
N ALA A 95 -5.08 -0.49 10.37
CA ALA A 95 -4.46 -0.34 11.69
C ALA A 95 -3.31 0.68 11.70
N HIS A 96 -2.77 1.01 10.53
CA HIS A 96 -1.74 2.02 10.33
C HIS A 96 -2.05 2.81 9.04
N PRO A 97 -2.92 3.83 9.14
CA PRO A 97 -3.41 4.55 7.98
C PRO A 97 -2.39 5.60 7.51
N MET A 98 -1.77 5.35 6.35
CA MET A 98 -0.70 6.18 5.81
C MET A 98 -0.66 6.09 4.27
N GLN A 99 0.13 6.96 3.65
CA GLN A 99 0.39 6.93 2.21
C GLN A 99 1.43 5.85 1.81
N HIS A 100 1.31 5.32 0.60
CA HIS A 100 2.21 4.28 0.10
C HIS A 100 2.73 4.61 -1.31
N PRO A 101 4.06 4.76 -1.52
CA PRO A 101 4.61 4.84 -2.86
C PRO A 101 4.59 3.45 -3.50
N ILE A 102 3.67 3.19 -4.43
CA ILE A 102 3.56 1.89 -5.10
C ILE A 102 4.38 1.90 -6.39
N HIS A 103 5.26 0.91 -6.50
CA HIS A 103 6.21 0.72 -7.58
C HIS A 103 5.91 -0.57 -8.35
N PHE A 104 5.93 -0.53 -9.68
CA PHE A 104 5.82 -1.70 -10.56
C PHE A 104 7.15 -1.95 -11.28
N HIS A 105 7.72 -3.13 -11.11
CA HIS A 105 8.97 -3.50 -11.77
C HIS A 105 8.75 -3.75 -13.27
N GLY A 106 9.75 -3.42 -14.08
CA GLY A 106 9.82 -3.76 -15.50
C GLY A 106 8.80 -3.05 -16.40
N GLN A 107 7.75 -2.45 -15.83
CA GLN A 107 6.66 -1.80 -16.55
C GLN A 107 6.62 -0.31 -16.22
N ARG A 108 5.92 0.44 -17.07
CA ARG A 108 5.60 1.85 -16.83
C ARG A 108 4.10 2.04 -16.84
N PHE A 109 3.65 3.11 -16.20
CA PHE A 109 2.24 3.46 -16.14
C PHE A 109 1.99 4.96 -16.19
N LEU A 110 0.74 5.30 -16.48
CA LEU A 110 0.19 6.63 -16.33
C LEU A 110 -0.76 6.64 -15.13
N VAL A 111 -0.71 7.71 -14.32
CA VAL A 111 -1.76 8.00 -13.34
C VAL A 111 -2.90 8.68 -14.08
N LEU A 112 -4.06 8.02 -14.17
CA LEU A 112 -5.23 8.49 -14.89
C LEU A 112 -6.11 9.41 -14.04
N SER A 113 -6.34 9.03 -12.79
CA SER A 113 -7.22 9.79 -11.88
C SER A 113 -6.85 9.53 -10.42
N THR A 114 -7.21 10.48 -9.55
CA THR A 114 -7.21 10.33 -8.09
C THR A 114 -8.58 10.77 -7.57
N ASN A 115 -9.25 9.91 -6.82
CA ASN A 115 -10.61 10.12 -6.32
C ASN A 115 -11.60 10.56 -7.42
N GLY A 116 -11.48 9.94 -8.61
CA GLY A 116 -12.30 10.25 -9.78
C GLY A 116 -11.97 11.59 -10.48
N LYS A 117 -11.03 12.39 -9.96
CA LYS A 117 -10.53 13.59 -10.63
C LYS A 117 -9.47 13.19 -11.67
N PRO A 118 -9.67 13.48 -12.97
CA PRO A 118 -8.69 13.17 -14.01
C PRO A 118 -7.35 13.88 -13.78
N ASN A 119 -6.26 13.21 -14.15
CA ASN A 119 -4.94 13.80 -14.21
C ASN A 119 -4.71 14.43 -15.59
N ASP A 120 -4.63 15.76 -15.62
CA ASP A 120 -4.39 16.52 -16.85
C ASP A 120 -2.92 16.49 -17.31
N ASN A 121 -2.01 15.96 -16.49
CA ASN A 121 -0.59 15.84 -16.79
C ASN A 121 -0.13 14.37 -16.80
N LEU A 122 -0.36 13.71 -17.92
CA LEU A 122 0.00 12.30 -18.12
C LEU A 122 1.50 12.17 -18.42
N VAL A 123 2.24 11.65 -17.44
CA VAL A 123 3.67 11.36 -17.55
C VAL A 123 3.90 9.89 -17.20
N TRP A 124 4.74 9.22 -17.97
CA TRP A 124 5.16 7.85 -17.69
C TRP A 124 5.95 7.78 -16.38
N LYS A 125 5.54 6.88 -15.49
CA LYS A 125 6.14 6.63 -14.19
C LYS A 125 6.28 5.12 -13.98
N ASP A 126 7.12 4.75 -13.02
CA ASP A 126 7.18 3.40 -12.46
C ASP A 126 6.72 3.37 -10.99
N THR A 127 6.56 4.54 -10.37
CA THR A 127 6.21 4.70 -8.96
C THR A 127 5.25 5.88 -8.80
N THR A 128 4.22 5.73 -7.98
CA THR A 128 3.38 6.84 -7.56
C THR A 128 2.95 6.71 -6.11
N LEU A 129 2.77 7.85 -5.47
CA LEU A 129 2.19 7.94 -4.15
C LEU A 129 0.70 7.61 -4.20
N ILE A 130 0.24 6.77 -3.28
CA ILE A 130 -1.17 6.51 -3.01
C ILE A 130 -1.47 7.10 -1.63
N PRO A 131 -2.08 8.29 -1.54
CA PRO A 131 -2.44 8.91 -0.27
C PRO A 131 -3.35 8.04 0.58
N ASN A 132 -3.37 8.27 1.89
CA ASN A 132 -4.29 7.58 2.79
C ASN A 132 -5.75 7.91 2.41
N GLY A 133 -6.62 6.91 2.32
CA GLY A 133 -8.02 7.08 1.97
C GLY A 133 -8.31 7.32 0.48
N ASP A 134 -7.27 7.46 -0.35
CA ASP A 134 -7.43 7.77 -1.76
C ASP A 134 -7.64 6.50 -2.61
N ILE A 135 -8.34 6.72 -3.73
CA ILE A 135 -8.44 5.78 -4.84
C ILE A 135 -7.68 6.34 -6.03
N VAL A 136 -6.68 5.62 -6.52
CA VAL A 136 -5.85 6.02 -7.66
C VAL A 136 -6.02 5.03 -8.81
N GLU A 137 -6.31 5.53 -10.01
CA GLU A 137 -6.40 4.70 -11.22
C GLU A 137 -5.13 4.82 -12.06
N LEU A 138 -4.51 3.68 -12.36
CA LEU A 138 -3.33 3.56 -13.21
C LEU A 138 -3.69 2.92 -14.55
N LEU A 139 -3.00 3.34 -15.61
CA LEU A 139 -2.90 2.60 -16.87
C LEU A 139 -1.49 2.04 -16.99
N VAL A 140 -1.33 0.75 -16.74
CA VAL A 140 -0.05 0.04 -16.87
C VAL A 140 0.10 -0.50 -18.27
N GLU A 141 1.25 -0.22 -18.90
CA GLU A 141 1.59 -0.75 -20.22
C GLU A 141 2.60 -1.90 -20.06
N MET A 142 2.15 -3.11 -20.38
CA MET A 142 2.95 -4.32 -20.26
C MET A 142 3.87 -4.44 -21.47
N THR A 143 5.14 -4.05 -21.32
CA THR A 143 6.10 -3.98 -22.42
C THR A 143 7.31 -4.90 -22.24
N ASN A 144 7.57 -5.35 -21.01
CA ASN A 144 8.74 -6.15 -20.69
C ASN A 144 8.33 -7.54 -20.20
N PRO A 145 8.56 -8.62 -20.98
CA PRO A 145 8.23 -9.98 -20.56
C PRO A 145 9.10 -10.42 -19.39
N GLY A 146 8.55 -11.26 -18.51
CA GLY A 146 9.25 -11.77 -17.33
C GLY A 146 8.36 -11.92 -16.11
N GLU A 147 8.97 -12.37 -15.02
CA GLU A 147 8.38 -12.35 -13.68
C GLU A 147 8.81 -11.06 -12.98
N TRP A 148 7.83 -10.32 -12.48
CA TRP A 148 8.02 -8.98 -11.94
C TRP A 148 7.31 -8.83 -10.60
N MET A 149 7.77 -7.87 -9.82
CA MET A 149 7.18 -7.52 -8.54
C MET A 149 6.48 -6.16 -8.62
N ALA A 150 5.43 -6.00 -7.85
CA ALA A 150 4.91 -4.69 -7.48
C ALA A 150 4.89 -4.59 -5.95
N HIS A 151 5.31 -3.44 -5.42
CA HIS A 151 5.47 -3.28 -3.97
C HIS A 151 5.44 -1.83 -3.52
N CYS A 152 5.28 -1.63 -2.21
CA CYS A 152 5.53 -0.34 -1.56
C CYS A 152 7.03 -0.04 -1.55
N HIS A 153 7.42 1.19 -1.89
CA HIS A 153 8.81 1.64 -1.94
C HIS A 153 9.34 2.17 -0.59
N ILE A 154 8.57 2.01 0.49
CA ILE A 154 9.08 2.14 1.87
C ILE A 154 9.70 0.78 2.24
N ALA A 155 11.01 0.75 2.51
CA ALA A 155 11.76 -0.49 2.66
C ALA A 155 11.21 -1.38 3.78
N GLU A 156 10.83 -0.78 4.90
CA GLU A 156 10.24 -1.45 6.06
C GLU A 156 8.89 -2.10 5.72
N HIS A 157 8.12 -1.50 4.80
CA HIS A 157 6.84 -2.07 4.36
C HIS A 157 7.05 -3.25 3.41
N LEU A 158 8.04 -3.14 2.52
CA LEU A 158 8.45 -4.24 1.66
C LEU A 158 8.91 -5.43 2.50
N GLU A 159 9.76 -5.21 3.50
CA GLU A 159 10.21 -6.23 4.45
C GLU A 159 9.03 -6.83 5.24
N ALA A 160 8.01 -6.03 5.54
CA ALA A 160 6.75 -6.44 6.17
C ALA A 160 5.69 -6.97 5.15
N ASN A 161 6.13 -7.48 3.99
CA ASN A 161 5.35 -8.15 2.94
C ASN A 161 4.38 -7.30 2.12
N MET A 162 4.57 -5.97 2.02
CA MET A 162 3.74 -5.12 1.14
C MET A 162 4.13 -5.26 -0.34
N MET A 163 3.95 -6.46 -0.89
CA MET A 163 4.38 -6.83 -2.23
C MET A 163 3.56 -7.97 -2.82
N PHE A 164 3.54 -8.06 -4.15
CA PHE A 164 3.04 -9.22 -4.88
C PHE A 164 3.81 -9.44 -6.20
N GLY A 165 3.72 -10.65 -6.73
CA GLY A 165 4.32 -11.04 -8.01
C GLY A 165 3.31 -11.03 -9.16
N PHE A 166 3.77 -10.75 -10.37
CA PHE A 166 2.99 -10.90 -11.60
C PHE A 166 3.87 -11.34 -12.77
N THR A 167 3.26 -11.97 -13.78
CA THR A 167 3.97 -12.46 -14.97
C THR A 167 3.53 -11.70 -16.22
N VAL A 168 4.48 -11.39 -17.09
CA VAL A 168 4.24 -10.88 -18.44
C VAL A 168 4.79 -11.89 -19.45
N GLU A 169 3.90 -12.54 -20.18
CA GLU A 169 4.23 -13.53 -21.22
C GLU A 169 4.54 -12.82 -22.55
N SER A 170 5.47 -13.40 -23.33
CA SER A 170 5.86 -12.93 -24.67
C SER A 170 4.80 -13.14 -25.74
#